data_AF-A0A812R449-F1
#
_entry.id   AF-A0A812R449-F1
#
_cell.length_a   1.000
_cell.length_b   1.000
_cell.length_c   1.000
_cell.angle_alpha   90.00
_cell.angle_beta   90.00
_cell.angle_gamma   90.00
#
_symmetry.space_group_name_H-M   'P 1'
#
loop_
_entity.id
_entity.type
_entity.pdbx_description
1 polymer ?
#
loop_
_entity_poly.entity_id
_entity_poly.type
_entity_poly.pdbx_seq_one_letter_code
_entity_poly.pdbx_strand_id
1 'polypeptide(L)'
;MQCTNNLKQLLIGLHNYHDQFLAFPPGSVNSTVPRNGGGSGNSFGPSFYGMMLPFFEQAALYDSMTWVGESPGYIAEGSGSAGDANRPFVQQAGAITVMRCPSSSGPLRGGDNFCPQAHYAGVSGCAEPTSFTENRISTVTVAGQPTLVSGGGMMLPNYSTGFQSCTDGSSNTIILGEISGRLKRLDGAYSELAAAGTTHGWLMGNRVTGYPPNLDNGSNSDQRCFNLTTVRYSPNADPFAYQLFPGMASNVGANNPLSSNHPGGVNVGLADGSIHFFTDTMALEALKKMATRDDGQVFDRCSGGGPTGPTGTVEGTLTNKGKNLSPETSIVFIHNEKGTAAYGMLADDGSYKLSSSEGDAIPVGMYRVMVQPPASTLTAEDEPSAEELLDNPQLSKPAKNQNEFAFKYRQLSTSGLQFEVTEGAN
;
A
#
# COMPACT_ATOMS: atom_id res chain seq x y z
N MET A 1 20.29 -2.30 11.90
CA MET A 1 20.14 -3.24 13.04
C MET A 1 18.96 -2.92 13.96
N GLN A 2 18.63 -1.66 14.26
CA GLN A 2 17.52 -1.39 15.20
C GLN A 2 16.12 -1.66 14.60
N CYS A 3 15.87 -1.34 13.32
CA CYS A 3 14.57 -1.66 12.69
C CYS A 3 14.33 -3.18 12.59
N THR A 4 15.35 -3.96 12.24
CA THR A 4 15.28 -5.44 12.25
C THR A 4 14.99 -5.99 13.64
N ASN A 5 15.52 -5.39 14.71
CA ASN A 5 15.19 -5.82 16.08
C ASN A 5 13.72 -5.55 16.43
N ASN A 6 13.20 -4.37 16.10
CA ASN A 6 11.78 -4.03 16.35
C ASN A 6 10.84 -4.95 15.56
N LEU A 7 11.13 -5.18 14.29
CA LEU A 7 10.39 -6.14 13.47
C LEU A 7 10.47 -7.56 14.05
N LYS A 8 11.62 -7.97 14.58
CA LYS A 8 11.78 -9.29 15.23
C LYS A 8 10.88 -9.42 16.46
N GLN A 9 10.78 -8.37 17.27
CA GLN A 9 9.89 -8.36 18.43
C GLN A 9 8.41 -8.44 18.03
N LEU A 10 7.99 -7.77 16.94
CA LEU A 10 6.64 -7.95 16.39
C LEU A 10 6.38 -9.39 15.93
N LEU A 11 7.34 -10.02 15.23
CA LEU A 11 7.21 -11.40 14.78
C LEU A 11 7.15 -12.40 15.96
N ILE A 12 7.95 -12.18 17.01
CA ILE A 12 7.86 -12.96 18.24
C ILE A 12 6.47 -12.79 18.88
N GLY A 13 5.94 -11.56 18.89
CA GLY A 13 4.59 -11.30 19.37
C GLY A 13 3.52 -12.06 18.58
N LEU A 14 3.65 -12.12 17.24
CA LEU A 14 2.76 -12.88 16.37
C LEU A 14 2.85 -14.39 16.64
N HIS A 15 4.06 -14.92 16.86
CA HIS A 15 4.26 -16.33 17.20
C HIS A 15 3.68 -16.68 18.56
N ASN A 16 3.88 -15.84 19.58
CA ASN A 16 3.28 -16.04 20.90
C ASN A 16 1.74 -15.96 20.85
N TYR A 17 1.19 -15.06 20.01
CA TYR A 17 -0.25 -15.02 19.77
C TYR A 17 -0.72 -16.32 19.10
N HIS A 18 0.00 -16.80 18.07
CA HIS A 18 -0.30 -18.07 17.41
C HIS A 18 -0.23 -19.26 18.37
N ASP A 19 0.79 -19.33 19.23
CA ASP A 19 0.92 -20.41 20.23
C ASP A 19 -0.27 -20.44 21.22
N GLN A 20 -0.83 -19.29 21.56
CA GLN A 20 -1.99 -19.20 22.47
C GLN A 20 -3.33 -19.47 21.78
N PHE A 21 -3.52 -18.98 20.55
CA PHE A 21 -4.82 -18.99 19.85
C PHE A 21 -4.88 -19.97 18.67
N LEU A 22 -3.77 -20.66 18.37
CA LEU A 22 -3.57 -21.55 17.22
C LEU A 22 -3.83 -20.88 15.85
N ALA A 23 -3.79 -19.55 15.83
CA ALA A 23 -3.98 -18.71 14.67
C ALA A 23 -3.28 -17.37 14.89
N PHE A 24 -2.81 -16.73 13.82
CA PHE A 24 -2.40 -15.34 13.82
C PHE A 24 -3.62 -14.43 14.03
N PRO A 25 -3.43 -13.22 14.59
CA PRO A 25 -4.53 -12.28 14.72
C PRO A 25 -5.06 -11.91 13.33
N PRO A 26 -6.38 -11.65 13.20
CA PRO A 26 -6.88 -11.03 11.98
C PRO A 26 -6.15 -9.71 11.76
N GLY A 27 -5.85 -9.37 10.51
CA GLY A 27 -5.15 -8.15 10.14
C GLY A 27 -5.85 -6.87 10.63
N SER A 28 -7.18 -6.90 10.64
CA SER A 28 -8.04 -5.93 11.31
C SER A 28 -9.42 -6.55 11.52
N VAL A 29 -10.24 -5.97 12.39
CA VAL A 29 -11.64 -6.39 12.56
C VAL A 29 -12.60 -5.21 12.44
N ASN A 30 -13.86 -5.49 12.12
CA ASN A 30 -14.98 -4.56 12.28
C ASN A 30 -15.56 -4.63 13.70
N SER A 31 -16.26 -3.57 14.13
CA SER A 31 -17.15 -3.62 15.29
C SER A 31 -18.60 -3.76 14.83
N THR A 32 -19.35 -4.66 15.47
CA THR A 32 -20.77 -4.90 15.19
C THR A 32 -21.69 -3.83 15.78
N VAL A 33 -21.15 -2.91 16.59
CA VAL A 33 -21.92 -1.77 17.09
C VAL A 33 -21.98 -0.71 15.99
N PRO A 34 -23.17 -0.21 15.62
CA PRO A 34 -23.29 0.83 14.61
C PRO A 34 -22.57 2.12 14.98
N ARG A 35 -22.06 2.82 13.96
CA ARG A 35 -21.40 4.12 14.13
C ARG A 35 -22.43 5.26 14.27
N ASN A 36 -22.12 6.29 15.05
CA ASN A 36 -22.90 7.50 15.30
C ASN A 36 -24.33 7.20 15.80
N GLY A 37 -24.49 6.19 16.66
CA GLY A 37 -25.80 5.77 17.16
C GLY A 37 -26.79 5.32 16.08
N GLY A 38 -26.29 4.96 14.88
CA GLY A 38 -27.13 4.47 13.79
C GLY A 38 -27.89 3.20 14.17
N GLY A 39 -29.08 3.00 13.60
CA GLY A 39 -29.88 1.79 13.86
C GLY A 39 -29.39 0.53 13.13
N SER A 40 -28.35 0.63 12.28
CA SER A 40 -27.81 -0.48 11.49
C SER A 40 -26.38 -0.18 11.01
N GLY A 41 -25.65 -1.22 10.63
CA GLY A 41 -24.29 -1.13 10.11
C GLY A 41 -23.21 -1.38 11.17
N ASN A 42 -21.94 -1.29 10.74
CA ASN A 42 -20.77 -1.59 11.54
C ASN A 42 -19.91 -0.32 11.75
N SER A 43 -19.13 -0.32 12.81
CA SER A 43 -18.16 0.74 13.17
C SER A 43 -16.72 0.19 13.17
N PHE A 44 -15.75 1.04 13.48
CA PHE A 44 -14.33 0.70 13.31
C PHE A 44 -13.79 -0.19 14.44
N GLY A 45 -13.51 -1.45 14.13
CA GLY A 45 -12.81 -2.33 15.07
C GLY A 45 -11.29 -2.10 15.07
N PRO A 46 -10.56 -2.74 16.00
CA PRO A 46 -9.11 -2.60 16.10
C PRO A 46 -8.35 -3.29 14.95
N SER A 47 -7.14 -2.80 14.68
CA SER A 47 -6.14 -3.52 13.87
C SER A 47 -5.52 -4.67 14.66
N PHE A 48 -4.74 -5.51 13.96
CA PHE A 48 -3.93 -6.57 14.58
C PHE A 48 -3.05 -6.06 15.73
N TYR A 49 -2.59 -4.80 15.70
CA TYR A 49 -1.78 -4.22 16.78
C TYR A 49 -2.51 -4.18 18.13
N GLY A 50 -3.81 -3.88 18.13
CA GLY A 50 -4.61 -3.86 19.37
C GLY A 50 -4.65 -5.24 20.03
N MET A 51 -4.81 -6.29 19.23
CA MET A 51 -4.82 -7.68 19.71
C MET A 51 -3.43 -8.18 20.15
N MET A 52 -2.36 -7.58 19.62
CA MET A 52 -0.99 -7.98 19.93
C MET A 52 -0.37 -7.25 21.13
N LEU A 53 -1.01 -6.21 21.68
CA LEU A 53 -0.45 -5.42 22.81
C LEU A 53 0.12 -6.29 23.95
N PRO A 54 -0.58 -7.34 24.44
CA PRO A 54 -0.04 -8.17 25.52
C PRO A 54 1.24 -8.94 25.15
N PHE A 55 1.51 -9.13 23.86
CA PHE A 55 2.58 -9.97 23.33
C PHE A 55 3.89 -9.22 23.04
N PHE A 56 3.93 -7.90 23.29
CA PHE A 56 5.14 -7.08 23.24
C PHE A 56 5.22 -6.09 24.41
N GLU A 57 4.90 -6.56 25.61
CA GLU A 57 5.02 -5.82 26.88
C GLU A 57 4.08 -4.61 27.01
N GLN A 58 2.92 -4.62 26.34
CA GLN A 58 1.87 -3.59 26.46
C GLN A 58 0.57 -4.14 27.09
N ALA A 59 0.68 -5.16 27.97
CA ALA A 59 -0.48 -5.76 28.65
C ALA A 59 -1.28 -4.75 29.49
N ALA A 60 -0.59 -3.87 30.25
CA ALA A 60 -1.26 -2.84 31.04
C ALA A 60 -2.06 -1.84 30.19
N LEU A 61 -1.55 -1.51 28.99
CA LEU A 61 -2.29 -0.69 28.04
C LEU A 61 -3.52 -1.45 27.53
N TYR A 62 -3.36 -2.73 27.17
CA TYR A 62 -4.47 -3.57 26.72
C TYR A 62 -5.61 -3.65 27.74
N ASP A 63 -5.27 -3.86 29.02
CA ASP A 63 -6.24 -3.99 30.12
C ASP A 63 -6.98 -2.69 30.42
N SER A 64 -6.37 -1.54 30.10
CA SER A 64 -6.99 -0.22 30.27
C SER A 64 -7.99 0.16 29.17
N MET A 65 -7.98 -0.57 28.05
CA MET A 65 -8.75 -0.23 26.86
C MET A 65 -10.12 -0.90 26.83
N THR A 66 -11.08 -0.21 26.21
CA THR A 66 -12.41 -0.69 25.91
C THR A 66 -12.43 -1.32 24.52
N TRP A 67 -12.63 -2.64 24.45
CA TRP A 67 -12.60 -3.41 23.20
C TRP A 67 -13.98 -3.69 22.59
N VAL A 68 -15.05 -3.46 23.35
CA VAL A 68 -16.43 -3.67 22.93
C VAL A 68 -17.18 -2.34 22.97
N GLY A 69 -17.86 -2.01 21.87
CA GLY A 69 -18.62 -0.78 21.75
C GLY A 69 -18.51 -0.17 20.36
N GLU A 70 -18.96 1.07 20.23
CA GLU A 70 -18.82 1.83 19.00
C GLU A 70 -17.35 2.18 18.76
N SER A 71 -16.84 1.80 17.58
CA SER A 71 -15.52 2.17 17.07
C SER A 71 -14.32 2.01 18.05
N PRO A 72 -14.15 0.86 18.74
CA PRO A 72 -13.05 0.67 19.69
C PRO A 72 -11.66 0.81 19.05
N GLY A 73 -11.56 0.65 17.72
CA GLY A 73 -10.33 0.84 16.96
C GLY A 73 -10.00 2.31 16.64
N TYR A 74 -10.98 3.22 16.69
CA TYR A 74 -10.83 4.58 16.18
C TYR A 74 -10.90 5.62 17.29
N ILE A 75 -9.74 6.07 17.76
CA ILE A 75 -9.65 6.97 18.92
C ILE A 75 -10.21 8.38 18.68
N ALA A 76 -10.38 8.80 17.44
CA ALA A 76 -10.96 10.09 17.08
C ALA A 76 -12.47 10.00 16.77
N GLU A 77 -13.14 8.98 17.32
CA GLU A 77 -14.60 8.86 17.23
C GLU A 77 -15.33 9.83 18.18
N GLY A 78 -16.62 10.07 17.90
CA GLY A 78 -17.51 10.89 18.71
C GLY A 78 -17.62 10.49 20.18
N SER A 79 -18.01 11.49 20.99
CA SER A 79 -18.13 11.40 22.45
C SER A 79 -19.01 10.22 22.89
N GLY A 80 -18.54 9.46 23.88
CA GLY A 80 -19.26 8.32 24.46
C GLY A 80 -19.09 6.99 23.69
N SER A 81 -18.32 6.98 22.61
CA SER A 81 -17.91 5.74 21.92
C SER A 81 -16.79 5.00 22.67
N ALA A 82 -16.55 3.73 22.33
CA ALA A 82 -15.40 2.99 22.88
C ALA A 82 -14.07 3.57 22.38
N GLY A 83 -14.05 4.07 21.14
CA GLY A 83 -12.90 4.78 20.59
C GLY A 83 -12.55 6.05 21.40
N ASP A 84 -13.55 6.85 21.74
CA ASP A 84 -13.41 8.02 22.60
C ASP A 84 -12.86 7.66 24.00
N ALA A 85 -13.35 6.58 24.60
CA ALA A 85 -12.83 6.06 25.87
C ALA A 85 -11.36 5.59 25.78
N ASN A 86 -10.94 5.07 24.62
CA ASN A 86 -9.56 4.62 24.38
C ASN A 86 -8.56 5.76 24.12
N ARG A 87 -9.05 6.93 23.69
CA ARG A 87 -8.22 8.07 23.34
C ARG A 87 -7.18 8.46 24.40
N PRO A 88 -7.53 8.71 25.68
CA PRO A 88 -6.54 9.15 26.66
C PRO A 88 -5.40 8.13 26.87
N PHE A 89 -5.71 6.83 26.87
CA PHE A 89 -4.71 5.77 27.07
C PHE A 89 -3.75 5.66 25.88
N VAL A 90 -4.27 5.70 24.65
CA VAL A 90 -3.45 5.66 23.44
C VAL A 90 -2.59 6.92 23.31
N GLN A 91 -3.13 8.08 23.66
CA GLN A 91 -2.37 9.34 23.65
C GLN A 91 -1.28 9.36 24.73
N GLN A 92 -1.55 8.83 25.92
CA GLN A 92 -0.57 8.69 26.99
C GLN A 92 0.54 7.69 26.65
N ALA A 93 0.20 6.56 26.03
CA ALA A 93 1.17 5.56 25.58
C ALA A 93 2.12 6.11 24.50
N GLY A 94 1.63 7.03 23.66
CA GLY A 94 2.45 7.68 22.67
C GLY A 94 3.00 6.71 21.61
N ALA A 95 4.25 6.94 21.22
CA ALA A 95 4.97 6.06 20.31
C ALA A 95 5.37 4.75 20.99
N ILE A 96 4.74 3.65 20.58
CA ILE A 96 5.17 2.31 20.97
C ILE A 96 6.41 1.94 20.16
N THR A 97 7.57 1.83 20.82
CA THR A 97 8.88 1.68 20.17
C THR A 97 8.93 0.52 19.18
N VAL A 98 8.35 -0.63 19.54
CA VAL A 98 8.37 -1.84 18.71
C VAL A 98 7.60 -1.68 17.39
N MET A 99 6.59 -0.79 17.35
CA MET A 99 5.81 -0.51 16.15
C MET A 99 6.50 0.48 15.21
N ARG A 100 7.64 1.06 15.59
CA ARG A 100 8.32 2.12 14.84
C ARG A 100 9.68 1.66 14.33
N CYS A 101 9.99 1.97 13.08
CA CYS A 101 11.37 1.87 12.58
C CYS A 101 12.13 3.16 12.94
N PRO A 102 13.26 3.08 13.68
CA PRO A 102 14.09 4.23 14.04
C PRO A 102 14.70 4.99 12.86
N SER A 103 14.83 4.36 11.69
CA SER A 103 15.29 5.03 10.46
C SER A 103 14.22 5.93 9.83
N SER A 104 12.98 5.88 10.33
CA SER A 104 11.90 6.73 9.87
C SER A 104 11.56 7.82 10.90
N SER A 105 11.55 9.06 10.42
CA SER A 105 11.09 10.23 11.16
C SER A 105 9.58 10.44 11.03
N GLY A 106 8.81 9.41 10.64
CA GLY A 106 7.38 9.50 10.36
C GLY A 106 6.60 10.21 11.48
N PRO A 107 5.53 10.94 11.17
CA PRO A 107 4.83 11.75 12.15
C PRO A 107 4.28 10.92 13.33
N LEU A 108 4.18 11.57 14.50
CA LEU A 108 3.46 11.05 15.68
C LEU A 108 2.00 11.53 15.70
N ARG A 109 1.62 12.37 14.73
CA ARG A 109 0.35 13.10 14.68
C ARG A 109 -0.24 13.00 13.29
N GLY A 110 -1.54 12.79 13.21
CA GLY A 110 -2.31 12.83 11.98
C GLY A 110 -3.49 13.79 12.15
N GLY A 111 -3.47 14.95 11.49
CA GLY A 111 -4.48 15.99 11.69
C GLY A 111 -4.52 16.55 13.12
N ASP A 112 -5.67 17.07 13.55
CA ASP A 112 -5.86 17.74 14.85
C ASP A 112 -5.79 16.78 16.06
N ASN A 113 -5.91 15.47 15.84
CA ASN A 113 -5.88 14.46 16.90
C ASN A 113 -4.54 13.71 16.96
N PHE A 114 -3.99 13.55 18.17
CA PHE A 114 -2.78 12.74 18.37
C PHE A 114 -3.12 11.25 18.21
N CYS A 115 -2.75 10.68 17.05
CA CYS A 115 -2.91 9.27 16.69
C CYS A 115 -1.53 8.67 16.41
N PRO A 116 -0.88 7.99 17.38
CA PRO A 116 0.45 7.43 17.17
C PRO A 116 0.42 6.37 16.06
N GLN A 117 1.37 6.47 15.14
CA GLN A 117 1.42 5.63 13.93
C GLN A 117 2.39 4.45 14.07
N ALA A 118 2.08 3.37 13.36
CA ALA A 118 2.96 2.21 13.17
C ALA A 118 3.66 2.25 11.80
N HIS A 119 4.89 1.76 11.76
CA HIS A 119 5.80 1.76 10.61
C HIS A 119 5.87 0.40 9.91
N TYR A 120 5.08 -0.57 10.35
CA TYR A 120 4.98 -1.89 9.73
C TYR A 120 3.51 -2.19 9.43
N ALA A 121 3.24 -2.76 8.26
CA ALA A 121 1.90 -3.21 7.87
C ALA A 121 1.85 -4.74 7.79
N GLY A 122 0.67 -5.28 8.08
CA GLY A 122 0.35 -6.67 7.73
C GLY A 122 0.21 -6.83 6.22
N VAL A 123 0.77 -7.90 5.68
CA VAL A 123 0.65 -8.21 4.25
C VAL A 123 -0.59 -9.09 4.04
N SER A 124 -1.60 -8.53 3.37
CA SER A 124 -2.87 -9.21 3.09
C SER A 124 -2.87 -10.01 1.79
N GLY A 125 -1.78 -9.93 1.02
CA GLY A 125 -1.60 -10.63 -0.24
C GLY A 125 -1.03 -9.71 -1.31
N CYS A 126 -1.19 -10.11 -2.57
CA CYS A 126 -0.91 -9.26 -3.71
C CYS A 126 -2.14 -9.07 -4.61
N ALA A 127 -2.03 -8.16 -5.57
CA ALA A 127 -2.97 -8.03 -6.68
C ALA A 127 -2.25 -7.60 -7.97
N GLU A 128 -2.99 -7.55 -9.08
CA GLU A 128 -2.59 -7.04 -10.40
C GLU A 128 -1.77 -5.73 -10.32
N PRO A 129 -0.71 -5.54 -11.15
CA PRO A 129 -0.85 -5.57 -12.63
C PRO A 129 0.11 -6.49 -13.43
N THR A 130 0.63 -7.56 -12.84
CA THR A 130 1.64 -8.43 -13.46
C THR A 130 1.03 -9.76 -13.93
N SER A 131 1.82 -10.77 -14.32
CA SER A 131 1.30 -12.02 -14.87
C SER A 131 0.74 -12.97 -13.81
N PHE A 132 1.12 -12.81 -12.54
CA PHE A 132 0.51 -13.52 -11.42
C PHE A 132 -0.86 -12.93 -11.04
N THR A 133 -1.90 -13.75 -11.15
CA THR A 133 -3.28 -13.38 -10.78
C THR A 133 -3.69 -14.02 -9.45
N GLU A 134 -3.89 -13.17 -8.44
CA GLU A 134 -4.60 -13.54 -7.20
C GLU A 134 -6.11 -13.32 -7.42
N ASN A 135 -6.92 -14.32 -7.07
CA ASN A 135 -8.36 -14.30 -7.35
C ASN A 135 -9.20 -13.88 -6.14
N ARG A 136 -8.64 -13.91 -4.92
CA ARG A 136 -9.31 -13.51 -3.67
C ARG A 136 -9.18 -12.01 -3.45
N ILE A 137 -9.60 -11.22 -4.43
CA ILE A 137 -9.50 -9.76 -4.40
C ILE A 137 -10.86 -9.14 -4.17
N SER A 138 -10.91 -8.12 -3.32
CA SER A 138 -12.04 -7.20 -3.23
C SER A 138 -11.61 -5.80 -3.65
N THR A 139 -12.44 -5.14 -4.46
CA THR A 139 -12.25 -3.73 -4.83
C THR A 139 -13.01 -2.87 -3.84
N VAL A 140 -12.25 -2.11 -3.05
CA VAL A 140 -12.74 -1.17 -2.06
C VAL A 140 -12.65 0.23 -2.66
N THR A 141 -13.73 1.01 -2.68
CA THR A 141 -13.71 2.36 -3.26
C THR A 141 -13.97 3.38 -2.17
N VAL A 142 -13.00 4.27 -1.94
CA VAL A 142 -13.12 5.30 -0.90
C VAL A 142 -12.85 6.65 -1.56
N ALA A 143 -13.82 7.56 -1.47
CA ALA A 143 -13.76 8.87 -2.13
C ALA A 143 -13.43 8.80 -3.64
N GLY A 144 -13.98 7.80 -4.35
CA GLY A 144 -13.74 7.58 -5.78
C GLY A 144 -12.38 6.95 -6.12
N GLN A 145 -11.59 6.56 -5.12
CA GLN A 145 -10.31 5.88 -5.30
C GLN A 145 -10.47 4.37 -5.14
N PRO A 146 -10.40 3.58 -6.22
CA PRO A 146 -10.41 2.13 -6.12
C PRO A 146 -9.07 1.64 -5.55
N THR A 147 -9.13 0.92 -4.44
CA THR A 147 -8.02 0.19 -3.84
C THR A 147 -8.37 -1.29 -3.80
N LEU A 148 -7.37 -2.15 -3.92
CA LEU A 148 -7.56 -3.60 -3.93
C LEU A 148 -7.13 -4.17 -2.59
N VAL A 149 -8.00 -4.97 -1.98
CA VAL A 149 -7.68 -5.71 -0.76
C VAL A 149 -7.66 -7.19 -1.09
N SER A 150 -6.51 -7.81 -0.90
CA SER A 150 -6.30 -9.23 -1.14
C SER A 150 -6.64 -10.07 0.09
N GLY A 151 -7.09 -11.29 -0.17
CA GLY A 151 -7.32 -12.39 0.77
C GLY A 151 -6.26 -13.48 0.66
N GLY A 152 -5.15 -13.23 -0.04
CA GLY A 152 -4.13 -14.23 -0.35
C GLY A 152 -2.93 -14.31 0.58
N GLY A 153 -2.70 -13.29 1.41
CA GLY A 153 -1.59 -13.23 2.35
C GLY A 153 -1.93 -13.80 3.72
N MET A 154 -1.12 -13.45 4.72
CA MET A 154 -1.27 -13.94 6.09
C MET A 154 -2.10 -13.01 6.97
N MET A 155 -2.06 -11.70 6.73
CA MET A 155 -2.75 -10.70 7.56
C MET A 155 -4.01 -10.19 6.86
N LEU A 156 -5.15 -10.84 7.10
CA LEU A 156 -6.39 -10.56 6.35
C LEU A 156 -7.40 -9.75 7.18
N PRO A 157 -8.19 -8.84 6.57
CA PRO A 157 -9.28 -8.20 7.29
C PRO A 157 -10.36 -9.23 7.66
N ASN A 158 -10.81 -9.18 8.92
CA ASN A 158 -11.83 -10.02 9.54
C ASN A 158 -11.58 -11.54 9.48
N TYR A 159 -10.37 -11.97 9.16
CA TYR A 159 -10.05 -13.39 9.03
C TYR A 159 -8.68 -13.71 9.62
N SER A 160 -8.64 -14.71 10.48
CA SER A 160 -7.42 -15.21 11.11
C SER A 160 -6.86 -16.36 10.29
N THR A 161 -5.58 -16.27 9.94
CA THR A 161 -4.83 -17.35 9.28
C THR A 161 -3.98 -18.09 10.31
N GLY A 162 -3.42 -19.24 9.97
CA GLY A 162 -2.39 -19.88 10.80
C GLY A 162 -1.30 -20.49 9.93
N PHE A 163 -0.27 -21.07 10.55
CA PHE A 163 0.80 -21.76 9.81
C PHE A 163 0.28 -22.82 8.83
N GLN A 164 -0.81 -23.49 9.16
CA GLN A 164 -1.49 -24.46 8.30
C GLN A 164 -2.01 -23.87 6.99
N SER A 165 -2.25 -22.55 6.94
CA SER A 165 -2.70 -21.84 5.74
C SER A 165 -1.53 -21.49 4.81
N CYS A 166 -0.28 -21.64 5.25
CA CYS A 166 0.92 -21.26 4.52
C CYS A 166 1.53 -22.49 3.82
N THR A 167 0.86 -22.98 2.78
CA THR A 167 1.26 -24.20 2.06
C THR A 167 2.51 -24.01 1.22
N ASP A 168 2.87 -22.77 0.88
CA ASP A 168 4.11 -22.47 0.12
C ASP A 168 5.36 -22.40 1.03
N GLY A 169 5.14 -22.61 2.33
CA GLY A 169 6.15 -22.65 3.37
C GLY A 169 6.22 -21.34 4.15
N SER A 170 6.18 -21.45 5.48
CA SER A 170 6.24 -20.30 6.39
C SER A 170 7.50 -19.45 6.22
N SER A 171 8.59 -20.07 5.75
CA SER A 171 9.77 -19.32 5.40
C SER A 171 9.51 -18.43 4.20
N ASN A 172 8.73 -18.82 3.20
CA ASN A 172 8.61 -18.10 1.92
C ASN A 172 7.49 -17.06 1.87
N THR A 173 6.64 -16.99 2.89
CA THR A 173 5.50 -16.08 2.90
C THR A 173 5.73 -14.89 3.81
N ILE A 174 5.52 -13.68 3.28
CA ILE A 174 5.61 -12.42 4.00
C ILE A 174 4.38 -12.28 4.90
N ILE A 175 4.61 -11.92 6.17
CA ILE A 175 3.53 -11.61 7.13
C ILE A 175 3.51 -10.12 7.49
N LEU A 176 4.68 -9.50 7.64
CA LEU A 176 4.83 -8.08 7.96
C LEU A 176 5.85 -7.42 7.01
N GLY A 177 5.64 -6.16 6.68
CA GLY A 177 6.61 -5.38 5.92
C GLY A 177 6.70 -3.92 6.38
N GLU A 178 7.86 -3.31 6.20
CA GLU A 178 8.05 -1.87 6.46
C GLU A 178 7.20 -1.01 5.52
N ILE A 179 6.58 0.03 6.09
CA ILE A 179 5.82 1.07 5.38
C ILE A 179 6.06 2.42 6.08
N SER A 180 7.33 2.73 6.20
CA SER A 180 7.87 3.84 7.00
C SER A 180 8.59 4.88 6.15
N GLY A 181 8.80 4.57 4.86
CA GLY A 181 9.51 5.40 3.92
C GLY A 181 8.62 6.49 3.35
N ARG A 182 9.19 7.68 3.22
CA ARG A 182 8.55 8.78 2.48
C ARG A 182 8.68 8.50 0.99
N LEU A 183 7.59 8.61 0.25
CA LEU A 183 7.58 8.38 -1.21
C LEU A 183 7.42 9.71 -1.93
N LYS A 184 8.21 9.93 -2.98
CA LYS A 184 8.23 11.20 -3.70
C LYS A 184 6.94 11.40 -4.49
N ARG A 185 6.23 12.50 -4.29
CA ARG A 185 5.04 12.88 -5.05
C ARG A 185 5.42 13.50 -6.41
N LEU A 186 4.44 13.65 -7.30
CA LEU A 186 4.64 14.26 -8.62
C LEU A 186 5.08 15.72 -8.57
N ASP A 187 4.65 16.46 -7.55
CA ASP A 187 5.02 17.85 -7.27
C ASP A 187 6.45 17.99 -6.68
N GLY A 188 7.17 16.88 -6.51
CA GLY A 188 8.50 16.84 -5.90
C GLY A 188 8.50 16.87 -4.37
N ALA A 189 7.34 17.01 -3.72
CA ALA A 189 7.19 16.82 -2.29
C ALA A 189 7.25 15.33 -1.93
N TYR A 190 7.09 15.00 -0.65
CA TYR A 190 7.16 13.63 -0.14
C TYR A 190 5.92 13.31 0.67
N SER A 191 5.37 12.12 0.46
CA SER A 191 4.31 11.57 1.32
C SER A 191 4.84 11.26 2.72
N GLU A 192 3.93 11.25 3.68
CA GLU A 192 4.23 10.85 5.06
C GLU A 192 3.60 9.49 5.33
N LEU A 193 4.18 8.42 4.78
CA LEU A 193 3.60 7.08 4.94
C LEU A 193 3.84 6.51 6.33
N ALA A 194 2.75 5.99 6.88
CA ALA A 194 2.70 5.01 7.94
C ALA A 194 1.52 4.08 7.64
N ALA A 195 1.54 2.87 8.20
CA ALA A 195 0.74 1.74 7.75
C ALA A 195 -0.71 2.10 7.34
N ALA A 196 -0.95 2.14 6.02
CA ALA A 196 -2.21 2.41 5.27
C ALA A 196 -3.17 3.51 5.78
N GLY A 197 -2.76 4.43 6.66
CA GLY A 197 -3.67 5.41 7.25
C GLY A 197 -2.95 6.44 8.09
N THR A 198 -2.13 7.25 7.43
CA THR A 198 -1.26 8.27 8.02
C THR A 198 -1.99 9.17 9.03
N THR A 199 -3.32 9.28 8.98
CA THR A 199 -4.10 10.14 9.87
C THR A 199 -4.71 9.43 11.09
N HIS A 200 -4.73 8.10 11.14
CA HIS A 200 -5.63 7.37 12.06
C HIS A 200 -4.93 6.45 13.08
N GLY A 201 -3.62 6.24 12.93
CA GLY A 201 -2.78 5.57 13.92
C GLY A 201 -2.86 4.04 13.91
N TRP A 202 -2.06 3.42 14.78
CA TRP A 202 -1.87 1.97 14.81
C TRP A 202 -3.11 1.19 15.25
N LEU A 203 -4.03 1.80 15.99
CA LEU A 203 -5.18 1.09 16.57
C LEU A 203 -6.31 0.85 15.55
N MET A 204 -6.49 1.74 14.56
CA MET A 204 -7.65 1.67 13.67
C MET A 204 -7.56 0.47 12.73
N GLY A 205 -8.65 -0.30 12.66
CA GLY A 205 -8.75 -1.51 11.85
C GLY A 205 -9.62 -1.30 10.61
N ASN A 206 -10.82 -1.89 10.59
CA ASN A 206 -11.76 -1.70 9.49
C ASN A 206 -13.19 -1.60 10.03
N ARG A 207 -14.16 -1.34 9.16
CA ARG A 207 -15.60 -1.38 9.51
C ARG A 207 -16.44 -2.19 8.52
N VAL A 208 -15.79 -2.86 7.58
CA VAL A 208 -16.44 -3.61 6.51
C VAL A 208 -16.60 -5.04 6.98
N THR A 209 -17.76 -5.65 6.78
CA THR A 209 -17.97 -7.06 7.12
C THR A 209 -17.49 -8.00 6.02
N GLY A 210 -17.37 -9.29 6.35
CA GLY A 210 -16.86 -10.29 5.42
C GLY A 210 -15.34 -10.23 5.28
N TYR A 211 -14.79 -10.99 4.35
CA TYR A 211 -13.36 -11.06 4.05
C TYR A 211 -13.18 -11.21 2.54
N PRO A 212 -12.06 -10.74 1.95
CA PRO A 212 -11.84 -10.81 0.51
C PRO A 212 -11.98 -12.23 -0.05
N PRO A 213 -12.66 -12.40 -1.20
CA PRO A 213 -13.18 -11.35 -2.10
C PRO A 213 -14.54 -10.76 -1.67
N ASN A 214 -15.21 -11.37 -0.68
CA ASN A 214 -16.56 -11.06 -0.24
C ASN A 214 -16.61 -10.01 0.89
N LEU A 215 -15.75 -8.98 0.83
CA LEU A 215 -15.94 -7.82 1.70
C LEU A 215 -17.27 -7.15 1.32
N ASP A 216 -18.10 -6.86 2.32
CA ASP A 216 -19.41 -6.22 2.15
C ASP A 216 -19.22 -4.75 1.77
N ASN A 217 -19.01 -4.54 0.47
CA ASN A 217 -18.84 -3.24 -0.13
C ASN A 217 -20.18 -2.50 -0.36
N GLY A 218 -21.24 -2.90 0.36
CA GLY A 218 -22.59 -2.32 0.32
C GLY A 218 -22.67 -0.88 0.82
N SER A 219 -23.85 -0.44 1.26
CA SER A 219 -24.27 0.97 1.52
C SER A 219 -23.41 1.83 2.45
N ASN A 220 -22.29 1.32 2.96
CA ASN A 220 -21.33 2.04 3.78
C ASN A 220 -20.33 2.80 2.89
N SER A 221 -20.26 4.12 3.03
CA SER A 221 -19.39 4.99 2.22
C SER A 221 -17.90 4.90 2.54
N ASP A 222 -17.53 4.20 3.63
CA ASP A 222 -16.18 4.13 4.15
C ASP A 222 -15.75 2.67 4.35
N GLN A 223 -14.92 2.21 3.42
CA GLN A 223 -14.61 0.80 3.23
C GLN A 223 -13.12 0.48 3.51
N ARG A 224 -12.41 1.40 4.16
CA ARG A 224 -10.97 1.31 4.41
C ARG A 224 -10.60 0.16 5.34
N CYS A 225 -9.48 -0.48 5.02
CA CYS A 225 -8.82 -1.48 5.86
C CYS A 225 -7.42 -0.94 6.25
N PHE A 226 -7.27 -0.53 7.50
CA PHE A 226 -6.06 0.12 7.99
C PHE A 226 -5.00 -0.87 8.48
N ASN A 227 -3.75 -0.40 8.55
CA ASN A 227 -2.58 -1.17 9.00
C ASN A 227 -2.26 -2.43 8.17
N LEU A 228 -2.86 -2.55 6.99
CA LEU A 228 -2.66 -3.64 6.04
C LEU A 228 -2.23 -3.09 4.68
N THR A 229 -1.45 -3.88 3.95
CA THR A 229 -1.12 -3.60 2.55
C THR A 229 -1.32 -4.84 1.68
N THR A 230 -1.85 -4.61 0.48
CA THR A 230 -1.86 -5.55 -0.63
C THR A 230 -0.77 -5.13 -1.61
N VAL A 231 0.19 -6.02 -1.84
CA VAL A 231 1.33 -5.77 -2.72
C VAL A 231 0.86 -5.66 -4.17
N ARG A 232 1.09 -4.49 -4.76
CA ARG A 232 0.87 -4.24 -6.20
C ARG A 232 2.06 -3.61 -6.90
N TYR A 233 2.92 -2.95 -6.13
CA TYR A 233 4.04 -2.16 -6.61
C TYR A 233 5.31 -2.58 -5.88
N SER A 234 6.46 -2.35 -6.53
CA SER A 234 7.78 -2.67 -5.99
C SER A 234 8.05 -1.90 -4.68
N PRO A 235 9.00 -2.37 -3.85
CA PRO A 235 9.42 -1.63 -2.68
C PRO A 235 9.87 -0.21 -3.07
N ASN A 236 9.51 0.77 -2.25
CA ASN A 236 9.80 2.19 -2.47
C ASN A 236 9.35 2.72 -3.85
N ALA A 237 8.29 2.15 -4.44
CA ALA A 237 7.79 2.59 -5.74
C ALA A 237 7.40 4.08 -5.73
N ASP A 238 8.06 4.84 -6.59
CA ASP A 238 7.86 6.26 -6.81
C ASP A 238 7.44 6.55 -8.28
N PRO A 239 6.67 7.62 -8.52
CA PRO A 239 6.16 8.58 -7.55
C PRO A 239 4.90 8.13 -6.79
N PHE A 240 4.70 8.65 -5.57
CA PHE A 240 3.46 8.54 -4.79
C PHE A 240 2.33 9.35 -5.41
N ALA A 241 1.66 8.75 -6.39
CA ALA A 241 0.58 9.40 -7.12
C ALA A 241 -0.52 8.38 -7.46
N TYR A 242 -1.67 8.52 -6.80
CA TYR A 242 -2.81 7.61 -7.02
C TYR A 242 -3.26 7.61 -8.49
N GLN A 243 -3.11 8.73 -9.19
CA GLN A 243 -3.49 8.90 -10.59
C GLN A 243 -2.66 7.99 -11.51
N LEU A 244 -1.43 7.67 -11.10
CA LEU A 244 -0.51 6.82 -11.84
C LEU A 244 -0.54 5.38 -11.31
N PHE A 245 -0.69 5.26 -9.99
CA PHE A 245 -0.70 4.01 -9.26
C PHE A 245 -1.98 3.92 -8.42
N PRO A 246 -3.10 3.47 -9.02
CA PRO A 246 -4.38 3.35 -8.32
C PRO A 246 -4.24 2.58 -7.01
N GLY A 247 -4.80 3.10 -5.92
CA GLY A 247 -4.69 2.50 -4.59
C GLY A 247 -3.45 2.93 -3.78
N MET A 248 -2.55 3.74 -4.35
CA MET A 248 -1.53 4.47 -3.57
C MET A 248 -2.07 5.82 -3.12
N ALA A 249 -2.39 5.98 -1.84
CA ALA A 249 -2.95 7.22 -1.30
C ALA A 249 -2.74 7.34 0.21
N SER A 250 -2.63 8.56 0.74
CA SER A 250 -2.27 8.77 2.15
C SER A 250 -3.34 8.20 3.11
N ASN A 251 -4.62 8.36 2.76
CA ASN A 251 -5.74 8.00 3.64
C ASN A 251 -6.48 6.71 3.25
N VAL A 252 -6.34 6.25 2.00
CA VAL A 252 -7.09 5.11 1.42
C VAL A 252 -6.16 4.06 0.81
N GLY A 253 -4.86 4.14 1.12
CA GLY A 253 -3.80 3.45 0.42
C GLY A 253 -3.56 2.01 0.83
N ALA A 254 -4.56 1.14 0.73
CA ALA A 254 -4.38 -0.30 0.93
C ALA A 254 -3.41 -0.95 -0.09
N ASN A 255 -2.96 -0.20 -1.10
CA ASN A 255 -1.91 -0.60 -2.04
C ASN A 255 -0.66 0.28 -1.98
N ASN A 256 -0.47 1.07 -0.91
CA ASN A 256 0.80 1.73 -0.68
C ASN A 256 1.90 0.66 -0.64
N PRO A 257 2.99 0.82 -1.43
CA PRO A 257 4.05 -0.16 -1.48
C PRO A 257 4.69 -0.29 -0.10
N LEU A 258 5.37 -1.43 0.09
CA LEU A 258 6.33 -1.51 1.18
C LEU A 258 7.36 -0.39 0.99
N SER A 259 7.62 0.36 2.06
CA SER A 259 8.48 1.53 1.98
C SER A 259 9.35 1.68 3.21
N SER A 260 10.56 2.18 3.01
CA SER A 260 11.46 2.52 4.10
C SER A 260 12.38 3.67 3.70
N ASN A 261 13.04 4.29 4.69
CA ASN A 261 14.13 5.22 4.43
C ASN A 261 15.51 4.52 4.38
N HIS A 262 15.54 3.18 4.40
CA HIS A 262 16.78 2.44 4.28
C HIS A 262 17.29 2.53 2.82
N PRO A 263 18.60 2.70 2.61
CA PRO A 263 19.16 2.70 1.26
C PRO A 263 18.87 1.38 0.54
N GLY A 264 18.19 1.45 -0.61
CA GLY A 264 18.09 0.35 -1.57
C GLY A 264 17.05 -0.73 -1.28
N GLY A 265 16.14 -0.55 -0.33
CA GLY A 265 15.13 -1.56 -0.03
C GLY A 265 14.31 -1.37 1.24
N VAL A 266 13.70 -2.47 1.68
CA VAL A 266 12.83 -2.56 2.86
C VAL A 266 13.11 -3.85 3.64
N ASN A 267 12.94 -3.82 4.96
CA ASN A 267 12.92 -5.03 5.76
C ASN A 267 11.51 -5.64 5.76
N VAL A 268 11.47 -6.95 5.60
CA VAL A 268 10.24 -7.74 5.68
C VAL A 268 10.40 -8.88 6.67
N GLY A 269 9.31 -9.23 7.33
CA GLY A 269 9.18 -10.36 8.23
C GLY A 269 8.41 -11.48 7.54
N LEU A 270 8.96 -12.68 7.55
CA LEU A 270 8.31 -13.86 7.00
C LEU A 270 7.55 -14.62 8.10
N ALA A 271 6.61 -15.48 7.72
CA ALA A 271 5.72 -16.14 8.67
C ALA A 271 6.48 -17.01 9.68
N ASP A 272 7.64 -17.59 9.32
CA ASP A 272 8.54 -18.31 10.22
C ASP A 272 9.33 -17.42 11.20
N GLY A 273 9.12 -16.10 11.16
CA GLY A 273 9.80 -15.14 12.02
C GLY A 273 11.20 -14.75 11.56
N SER A 274 11.66 -15.21 10.39
CA SER A 274 12.86 -14.72 9.74
C SER A 274 12.65 -13.31 9.18
N ILE A 275 13.74 -12.55 9.07
CA ILE A 275 13.73 -11.18 8.55
C ILE A 275 14.66 -11.12 7.36
N HIS A 276 14.17 -10.51 6.29
CA HIS A 276 14.91 -10.37 5.05
C HIS A 276 14.87 -8.92 4.58
N PHE A 277 15.96 -8.51 3.93
CA PHE A 277 16.02 -7.23 3.25
C PHE A 277 15.67 -7.44 1.77
N PHE A 278 14.61 -6.79 1.32
CA PHE A 278 14.12 -6.85 -0.05
C PHE A 278 14.52 -5.57 -0.77
N THR A 279 15.22 -5.73 -1.90
CA THR A 279 15.75 -4.59 -2.63
C THR A 279 14.68 -3.90 -3.45
N ASP A 280 14.85 -2.60 -3.71
CA ASP A 280 13.97 -1.83 -4.61
C ASP A 280 13.92 -2.44 -6.03
N THR A 281 14.96 -3.20 -6.38
CA THR A 281 15.20 -3.83 -7.68
C THR A 281 14.70 -5.26 -7.77
N MET A 282 14.15 -5.82 -6.69
CA MET A 282 13.63 -7.19 -6.71
C MET A 282 12.53 -7.32 -7.76
N ALA A 283 12.44 -8.48 -8.41
CA ALA A 283 11.35 -8.75 -9.34
C ALA A 283 10.00 -8.64 -8.61
N LEU A 284 9.11 -7.78 -9.09
CA LEU A 284 7.78 -7.59 -8.49
C LEU A 284 6.99 -8.92 -8.44
N GLU A 285 7.13 -9.76 -9.46
CA GLU A 285 6.57 -11.11 -9.49
C GLU A 285 7.02 -11.97 -8.29
N ALA A 286 8.31 -11.92 -7.94
CA ALA A 286 8.82 -12.63 -6.77
C ALA A 286 8.20 -12.10 -5.47
N LEU A 287 8.09 -10.77 -5.35
CA LEU A 287 7.45 -10.14 -4.19
C LEU A 287 6.00 -10.58 -4.03
N LYS A 288 5.26 -10.67 -5.13
CA LYS A 288 3.84 -11.07 -5.14
C LYS A 288 3.62 -12.53 -4.75
N LYS A 289 4.46 -13.43 -5.28
CA LYS A 289 4.44 -14.85 -4.88
C LYS A 289 4.70 -14.99 -3.38
N MET A 290 5.72 -14.29 -2.87
CA MET A 290 6.01 -14.28 -1.44
C MET A 290 4.93 -13.57 -0.60
N ALA A 291 4.15 -12.65 -1.17
CA ALA A 291 3.02 -12.04 -0.48
C ALA A 291 1.79 -12.98 -0.40
N THR A 292 1.76 -14.05 -1.21
CA THR A 292 0.71 -15.06 -1.22
C THR A 292 1.14 -16.27 -0.41
N ARG A 293 0.20 -16.92 0.28
CA ARG A 293 0.51 -18.01 1.23
C ARG A 293 0.37 -19.43 0.66
N ASP A 294 -0.39 -19.57 -0.42
CA ASP A 294 -0.91 -20.85 -0.93
C ASP A 294 -1.09 -20.91 -2.46
N ASP A 295 -0.19 -20.31 -3.23
CA ASP A 295 -0.19 -20.35 -4.70
C ASP A 295 0.50 -21.60 -5.30
N GLY A 296 1.15 -22.41 -4.46
CA GLY A 296 1.86 -23.63 -4.85
C GLY A 296 3.22 -23.40 -5.51
N GLN A 297 3.69 -22.15 -5.59
CA GLN A 297 4.93 -21.77 -6.23
C GLN A 297 6.01 -21.51 -5.18
N VAL A 298 6.91 -22.49 -5.02
CA VAL A 298 8.08 -22.31 -4.16
C VAL A 298 9.05 -21.34 -4.83
N PHE A 299 9.24 -20.17 -4.23
CA PHE A 299 10.22 -19.19 -4.69
C PHE A 299 11.64 -19.63 -4.29
N ASP A 300 12.53 -19.80 -5.27
CA ASP A 300 13.97 -19.99 -5.04
C ASP A 300 14.67 -18.63 -4.85
N ARG A 301 15.02 -18.34 -3.59
CA ARG A 301 15.61 -17.06 -3.16
C ARG A 301 17.01 -16.80 -3.68
N CYS A 302 17.65 -17.77 -4.34
CA CYS A 302 18.99 -17.61 -4.88
C CYS A 302 19.06 -16.73 -6.15
N SER A 303 17.93 -16.23 -6.65
CA SER A 303 17.84 -15.34 -7.81
C SER A 303 17.79 -13.85 -7.45
N GLY A 304 18.37 -13.46 -6.31
CA GLY A 304 18.58 -12.07 -5.90
C GLY A 304 19.71 -11.39 -6.69
N GLY A 305 19.46 -11.04 -7.93
CA GLY A 305 20.19 -9.98 -8.63
C GLY A 305 19.25 -8.79 -8.82
N GLY A 306 19.75 -7.56 -8.68
CA GLY A 306 19.12 -6.40 -9.34
C GLY A 306 19.11 -6.62 -10.87
N PRO A 307 18.99 -5.59 -11.71
CA PRO A 307 19.17 -5.77 -13.16
C PRO A 307 20.65 -6.02 -13.51
N THR A 308 21.27 -7.08 -12.96
CA THR A 308 22.46 -7.71 -13.51
C THR A 308 22.03 -8.54 -14.71
N GLY A 309 21.86 -7.86 -15.84
CA GLY A 309 21.47 -8.44 -17.11
C GLY A 309 21.75 -7.43 -18.23
N PRO A 310 21.63 -7.83 -19.49
CA PRO A 310 21.80 -6.91 -20.60
C PRO A 310 20.82 -5.73 -20.46
N THR A 311 21.31 -4.53 -20.74
CA THR A 311 20.54 -3.27 -20.69
C THR A 311 20.59 -2.59 -22.05
N GLY A 312 19.55 -1.84 -22.37
CA GLY A 312 19.50 -0.93 -23.51
C GLY A 312 19.25 0.51 -23.09
N THR A 313 19.37 1.43 -24.04
CA THR A 313 18.85 2.80 -23.94
C THR A 313 17.64 2.93 -24.84
N VAL A 314 16.64 3.71 -24.45
CA VAL A 314 15.44 3.92 -25.26
C VAL A 314 15.26 5.41 -25.52
N GLU A 315 15.31 5.78 -26.79
CA GLU A 315 15.05 7.14 -27.27
C GLU A 315 14.02 7.07 -28.40
N GLY A 316 13.03 7.96 -28.40
CA GLY A 316 11.96 7.86 -29.38
C GLY A 316 11.20 9.15 -29.55
N THR A 317 10.20 9.10 -30.42
CA THR A 317 9.23 10.18 -30.59
C THR A 317 7.83 9.66 -30.34
N LEU A 318 6.98 10.48 -29.71
CA LEU A 318 5.59 10.15 -29.45
C LEU A 318 4.67 11.15 -30.16
N THR A 319 3.85 10.63 -31.07
CA THR A 319 2.86 11.43 -31.80
C THR A 319 1.48 10.79 -31.69
N ASN A 320 0.43 11.60 -31.72
CA ASN A 320 -0.93 11.12 -31.93
C ASN A 320 -1.42 11.53 -33.32
N LYS A 321 -1.63 10.54 -34.20
CA LYS A 321 -2.03 10.76 -35.60
C LYS A 321 -1.12 11.76 -36.34
N GLY A 322 0.19 11.69 -36.08
CA GLY A 322 1.19 12.56 -36.71
C GLY A 322 1.29 13.97 -36.13
N LYS A 323 0.56 14.28 -35.05
CA LYS A 323 0.74 15.52 -34.28
C LYS A 323 1.56 15.23 -33.03
N ASN A 324 2.53 16.10 -32.75
CA ASN A 324 3.25 16.08 -31.49
C ASN A 324 2.27 16.33 -30.34
N LEU A 325 2.46 15.57 -29.27
CA LEU A 325 1.75 15.83 -28.02
C LEU A 325 2.39 17.03 -27.31
N SER A 326 1.65 17.60 -26.38
CA SER A 326 2.13 18.71 -25.55
C SER A 326 3.46 18.34 -24.87
N PRO A 327 4.44 19.26 -24.82
CA PRO A 327 5.66 19.10 -24.02
C PRO A 327 5.31 18.80 -22.56
N GLU A 328 6.18 18.10 -21.83
CA GLU A 328 5.93 17.58 -20.46
C GLU A 328 4.92 16.40 -20.37
N THR A 329 4.32 15.97 -21.48
CA THR A 329 3.62 14.67 -21.52
C THR A 329 4.63 13.56 -21.20
N SER A 330 4.31 12.70 -20.24
CA SER A 330 5.19 11.64 -19.78
C SER A 330 4.82 10.30 -20.42
N ILE A 331 5.81 9.52 -20.83
CA ILE A 331 5.64 8.14 -21.26
C ILE A 331 6.25 7.22 -20.21
N VAL A 332 5.54 6.17 -19.83
CA VAL A 332 5.95 5.24 -18.77
C VAL A 332 5.93 3.82 -19.31
N PHE A 333 7.04 3.13 -19.12
CA PHE A 333 7.31 1.75 -19.48
C PHE A 333 7.40 0.94 -18.20
N ILE A 334 6.60 -0.10 -18.04
CA ILE A 334 6.71 -1.04 -16.92
C ILE A 334 7.11 -2.40 -17.46
N HIS A 335 8.26 -2.92 -16.99
CA HIS A 335 8.75 -4.22 -17.40
C HIS A 335 7.77 -5.31 -16.97
N ASN A 336 7.37 -6.20 -17.88
CA ASN A 336 6.33 -7.21 -17.63
C ASN A 336 6.67 -8.16 -16.50
N GLU A 337 7.92 -8.64 -16.46
CA GLU A 337 8.38 -9.61 -15.45
C GLU A 337 8.98 -8.93 -14.20
N LYS A 338 9.82 -7.90 -14.40
CA LYS A 338 10.56 -7.26 -13.31
C LYS A 338 9.74 -6.18 -12.58
N GLY A 339 8.75 -5.57 -13.25
CA GLY A 339 7.96 -4.48 -12.68
C GLY A 339 8.70 -3.14 -12.59
N THR A 340 9.96 -3.07 -13.03
CA THR A 340 10.75 -1.84 -13.08
C THR A 340 10.07 -0.83 -14.00
N ALA A 341 9.83 0.37 -13.47
CA ALA A 341 9.31 1.49 -14.24
C ALA A 341 10.46 2.32 -14.82
N ALA A 342 10.39 2.61 -16.11
CA ALA A 342 11.20 3.60 -16.78
C ALA A 342 10.27 4.66 -17.36
N TYR A 343 10.65 5.93 -17.27
CA TYR A 343 9.82 7.02 -17.76
C TYR A 343 10.65 8.06 -18.50
N GLY A 344 10.02 8.73 -19.45
CA GLY A 344 10.58 9.85 -20.20
C GLY A 344 9.56 10.96 -20.33
N MET A 345 10.01 12.20 -20.26
CA MET A 345 9.18 13.37 -20.57
C MET A 345 9.41 13.78 -22.02
N LEU A 346 8.35 14.21 -22.69
CA LEU A 346 8.44 14.74 -24.04
C LEU A 346 9.06 16.13 -24.06
N ALA A 347 10.04 16.32 -24.94
CA ALA A 347 10.57 17.61 -25.34
C ALA A 347 9.63 18.31 -26.35
N ASP A 348 9.95 19.57 -26.69
CA ASP A 348 9.14 20.40 -27.59
C ASP A 348 8.96 19.82 -29.00
N ASP A 349 9.92 19.01 -29.44
CA ASP A 349 9.90 18.32 -30.73
C ASP A 349 9.16 16.96 -30.68
N GLY A 350 8.62 16.58 -29.52
CA GLY A 350 7.95 15.30 -29.29
C GLY A 350 8.92 14.12 -29.11
N SER A 351 10.22 14.38 -28.94
CA SER A 351 11.19 13.36 -28.57
C SER A 351 11.18 13.08 -27.07
N TYR A 352 11.53 11.85 -26.68
CA TYR A 352 11.71 11.45 -25.28
C TYR A 352 12.93 10.53 -25.17
N LYS A 353 13.50 10.53 -23.97
CA LYS A 353 14.49 9.55 -23.54
C LYS A 353 14.01 8.91 -22.24
N LEU A 354 14.05 7.59 -22.16
CA LEU A 354 13.67 6.88 -20.95
C LEU A 354 14.80 6.91 -19.92
N SER A 355 14.41 7.11 -18.67
CA SER A 355 15.25 6.97 -17.49
C SER A 355 14.53 6.12 -16.45
N SER A 356 15.28 5.30 -15.72
CA SER A 356 14.81 4.54 -14.57
C SER A 356 15.37 5.15 -13.28
N SER A 357 15.01 4.59 -12.12
CA SER A 357 15.61 4.96 -10.83
C SER A 357 17.13 4.75 -10.78
N GLU A 358 17.70 3.94 -11.69
CA GLU A 358 19.13 3.65 -11.81
C GLU A 358 19.83 4.44 -12.94
N GLY A 359 19.11 5.35 -13.62
CA GLY A 359 19.61 6.15 -14.75
C GLY A 359 19.12 5.66 -16.12
N ASP A 360 19.91 5.90 -17.16
CA ASP A 360 19.51 5.66 -18.57
C ASP A 360 19.57 4.18 -18.99
N ALA A 361 20.07 3.29 -18.14
CA ALA A 361 20.17 1.87 -18.41
C ALA A 361 18.82 1.18 -18.15
N ILE A 362 18.15 0.74 -19.23
CA ILE A 362 16.85 0.10 -19.19
C ILE A 362 17.02 -1.42 -19.36
N PRO A 363 16.53 -2.26 -18.43
CA PRO A 363 16.66 -3.71 -18.55
C PRO A 363 16.05 -4.26 -19.86
N VAL A 364 16.73 -5.20 -20.52
CA VAL A 364 16.18 -5.90 -21.70
C VAL A 364 14.94 -6.70 -21.32
N GLY A 365 13.92 -6.66 -22.19
CA GLY A 365 12.67 -7.40 -22.01
C GLY A 365 11.44 -6.68 -22.58
N MET A 366 10.27 -7.28 -22.35
CA MET A 366 8.98 -6.73 -22.77
C MET A 366 8.43 -5.75 -21.73
N TYR A 367 8.00 -4.59 -22.20
CA TYR A 367 7.40 -3.53 -21.40
C TYR A 367 5.98 -3.26 -21.83
N ARG A 368 5.12 -2.93 -20.85
CA ARG A 368 3.83 -2.28 -21.10
C ARG A 368 3.99 -0.78 -21.01
N VAL A 369 3.37 -0.08 -21.95
CA VAL A 369 3.55 1.35 -22.12
C VAL A 369 2.25 2.09 -21.82
N MET A 370 2.35 3.23 -21.14
CA MET A 370 1.26 4.17 -20.92
C MET A 370 1.75 5.61 -21.15
N VAL A 371 0.81 6.49 -21.50
CA VAL A 371 1.07 7.91 -21.77
C VAL A 371 0.27 8.76 -20.79
N GLN A 372 0.92 9.74 -20.18
CA GLN A 372 0.35 10.63 -19.18
C GLN A 372 0.46 12.08 -19.64
N PRO A 373 -0.60 12.90 -19.52
CA PRO A 373 -0.58 14.29 -19.93
C PRO A 373 0.34 15.16 -19.05
N PRO A 374 0.69 16.38 -19.48
CA PRO A 374 1.52 17.33 -18.74
C PRO A 374 1.02 17.62 -17.32
N ALA A 375 1.95 17.69 -16.37
CA ALA A 375 1.66 18.01 -14.97
C ALA A 375 1.06 19.41 -14.78
N SER A 376 1.35 20.36 -15.69
CA SER A 376 0.79 21.72 -15.72
C SER A 376 -0.73 21.75 -16.02
N THR A 377 -1.31 20.64 -16.49
CA THR A 377 -2.78 20.44 -16.58
C THR A 377 -3.38 19.76 -15.35
N LEU A 378 -2.55 19.44 -14.36
CA LEU A 378 -2.86 18.86 -13.06
C LEU A 378 -2.49 19.90 -11.99
N THR A 379 -3.21 21.02 -11.93
CA THR A 379 -2.99 22.02 -10.89
C THR A 379 -3.30 21.43 -9.52
N ALA A 380 -2.29 21.42 -8.66
CA ALA A 380 -2.34 21.00 -7.25
C ALA A 380 -3.10 22.00 -6.34
N GLU A 381 -3.91 22.90 -6.90
CA GLU A 381 -4.66 23.91 -6.13
C GLU A 381 -6.12 23.51 -5.82
N ASP A 382 -6.61 22.38 -6.30
CA ASP A 382 -8.00 21.95 -6.03
C ASP A 382 -8.09 20.46 -5.62
N GLU A 383 -7.30 20.01 -4.64
CA GLU A 383 -7.75 18.86 -3.83
C GLU A 383 -8.57 19.41 -2.64
N PRO A 384 -9.92 19.42 -2.73
CA PRO A 384 -10.73 19.87 -1.61
C PRO A 384 -10.47 18.98 -0.40
N SER A 385 -10.43 19.61 0.77
CA SER A 385 -10.30 18.90 2.04
C SER A 385 -11.44 17.89 2.21
N ALA A 386 -11.22 16.87 3.06
CA ALA A 386 -12.23 15.85 3.32
C ALA A 386 -13.54 16.43 3.90
N GLU A 387 -13.48 17.60 4.54
CA GLU A 387 -14.64 18.33 5.06
C GLU A 387 -15.40 19.06 3.94
N GLU A 388 -14.71 19.68 2.98
CA GLU A 388 -15.35 20.38 1.84
C GLU A 388 -16.09 19.44 0.88
N LEU A 389 -15.61 18.21 0.71
CA LEU A 389 -16.26 17.18 -0.11
C LEU A 389 -17.55 16.63 0.50
N LEU A 390 -17.71 16.72 1.83
CA LEU A 390 -18.91 16.27 2.54
C LEU A 390 -20.05 17.29 2.42
N ASP A 391 -19.72 18.58 2.40
CA ASP A 391 -20.70 19.67 2.34
C ASP A 391 -21.18 20.01 0.91
N ASN A 392 -20.38 19.70 -0.13
CA ASN A 392 -20.78 19.95 -1.52
C ASN A 392 -20.32 18.86 -2.51
N PRO A 393 -21.15 17.82 -2.75
CA PRO A 393 -20.84 16.70 -3.63
C PRO A 393 -20.61 17.08 -5.12
N GLN A 394 -21.00 18.28 -5.54
CA GLN A 394 -20.90 18.75 -6.93
C GLN A 394 -19.55 19.37 -7.29
N LEU A 395 -18.64 19.58 -6.33
CA LEU A 395 -17.25 20.01 -6.58
C LEU A 395 -16.42 18.97 -7.36
N SER A 396 -16.97 17.77 -7.56
CA SER A 396 -16.32 16.63 -8.22
C SER A 396 -16.42 16.60 -9.76
N LYS A 397 -16.83 17.68 -10.43
CA LYS A 397 -16.84 17.70 -11.90
C LYS A 397 -15.50 18.23 -12.44
N PRO A 398 -14.57 17.37 -12.88
CA PRO A 398 -13.41 17.84 -13.63
C PRO A 398 -13.89 18.62 -14.84
N ALA A 399 -13.35 19.82 -15.04
CA ALA A 399 -13.48 20.53 -16.31
C ALA A 399 -13.07 19.56 -17.44
N LYS A 400 -13.85 19.53 -18.52
CA LYS A 400 -13.54 18.69 -19.70
C LYS A 400 -12.19 19.13 -20.30
N ASN A 401 -11.09 18.55 -19.84
CA ASN A 401 -9.83 18.65 -20.55
C ASN A 401 -10.00 17.92 -21.89
N GLN A 402 -9.86 18.66 -22.99
CA GLN A 402 -9.74 18.13 -24.35
C GLN A 402 -8.42 17.38 -24.44
N ASN A 403 -8.40 16.17 -23.90
CA ASN A 403 -7.21 15.35 -23.82
C ASN A 403 -6.76 14.95 -25.23
N GLU A 404 -5.52 15.30 -25.58
CA GLU A 404 -4.92 15.09 -26.90
C GLU A 404 -4.94 13.63 -27.36
N PHE A 405 -5.10 12.66 -26.45
CA PHE A 405 -5.13 11.22 -26.70
C PHE A 405 -6.15 10.51 -25.81
N ALA A 406 -6.59 9.31 -26.22
CA ALA A 406 -7.66 8.56 -25.54
C ALA A 406 -7.25 8.09 -24.14
N PHE A 407 -8.21 8.09 -23.20
CA PHE A 407 -8.00 7.68 -21.81
C PHE A 407 -7.44 6.26 -21.65
N LYS A 408 -7.79 5.34 -22.57
CA LYS A 408 -7.26 3.97 -22.53
C LYS A 408 -5.73 3.92 -22.53
N TYR A 409 -5.06 4.88 -23.18
CA TYR A 409 -3.59 4.93 -23.21
C TYR A 409 -2.97 5.41 -21.89
N ARG A 410 -3.79 5.89 -20.94
CA ARG A 410 -3.38 6.35 -19.60
C ARG A 410 -3.37 5.26 -18.55
N GLN A 411 -3.64 4.00 -18.92
CA GLN A 411 -3.63 2.88 -17.99
C GLN A 411 -2.92 1.69 -18.63
N LEU A 412 -2.06 1.01 -17.88
CA LEU A 412 -1.33 -0.17 -18.38
C LEU A 412 -2.25 -1.34 -18.76
N SER A 413 -3.39 -1.45 -18.06
CA SER A 413 -4.39 -2.49 -18.31
C SER A 413 -5.15 -2.28 -19.62
N THR A 414 -5.32 -1.03 -20.05
CA THR A 414 -6.18 -0.68 -21.20
C THR A 414 -5.44 -0.04 -22.38
N SER A 415 -4.16 0.30 -22.24
CA SER A 415 -3.38 0.94 -23.30
C SER A 415 -3.18 0.01 -24.50
N GLY A 416 -2.93 -1.27 -24.22
CA GLY A 416 -2.53 -2.27 -25.22
C GLY A 416 -1.16 -1.99 -25.86
N LEU A 417 -0.44 -0.95 -25.42
CA LEU A 417 0.87 -0.60 -25.95
C LEU A 417 1.93 -1.45 -25.29
N GLN A 418 2.80 -2.05 -26.11
CA GLN A 418 3.92 -2.86 -25.66
C GLN A 418 5.17 -2.50 -26.46
N PHE A 419 6.33 -2.63 -25.83
CA PHE A 419 7.62 -2.39 -26.48
C PHE A 419 8.65 -3.38 -25.96
N GLU A 420 9.48 -3.90 -26.85
CA GLU A 420 10.60 -4.77 -26.50
C GLU A 420 11.88 -3.96 -26.45
N VAL A 421 12.53 -3.93 -25.29
CA VAL A 421 13.87 -3.33 -25.16
C VAL A 421 14.90 -4.43 -25.37
N THR A 422 15.80 -4.22 -26.33
CA THR A 422 16.93 -5.10 -26.64
C THR A 422 18.26 -4.49 -26.18
N GLU A 423 19.34 -5.26 -26.20
CA GLU A 423 20.64 -4.79 -25.74
C GLU A 423 21.19 -3.70 -26.69
N GLY A 424 21.63 -2.57 -26.13
CA GLY A 424 22.08 -1.40 -26.91
C GLY A 424 21.01 -0.33 -27.14
N ALA A 425 21.13 0.45 -28.21
CA ALA A 425 20.22 1.56 -28.49
C ALA A 425 18.92 1.07 -29.15
N ASN A 426 17.78 1.50 -28.61
CA ASN A 426 16.43 1.16 -29.06
C ASN A 426 15.61 2.39 -29.40
#